data_AF-A0A1Y4J3A3-F1
#
_entry.id   AF-A0A1Y4J3A3-F1
#
_cell.length_a   1.000
_cell.length_b   1.000
_cell.length_c   1.000
_cell.angle_alpha   90.00
_cell.angle_beta   90.00
_cell.angle_gamma   90.00
#
_symmetry.space_group_name_H-M   'P 1'
#
loop_
_entity.id
_entity.type
_entity.pdbx_description
1 polymer ?
#
loop_
_entity_poly.entity_id
_entity_poly.type
_entity_poly.pdbx_seq_one_letter_code
_entity_poly.pdbx_strand_id
1 'polypeptide(L)'
;METEYLKRWRMALGGNAADGTGVTLTVEEQRLDSSLEAVYDSDRRGGLGSSAPKVSRWLGDIREFFPQTVVQVIQRDAIKRLHLDSLLTEKEMLATVVPDVHLVATLMSLGRAIPEKNKEMARQVVRKVVDDLLRKLSAPTQQAVTGALNRSARRRNPRYNEIDWKTTIIKNLKNYQPQYKTVIPEVRIGYGRKCKALKDIILCLDQSGSMGTSVVYSGIFGSVLASLPSVSTRMVVFDTSVVDLTDDLQDPVDLLFGVQLGGGTDIARALTYCQGVITRPQDTVLVLVTDLYEGGDAKEMRKRFASIVASGVQMIVLPALNDDGAPCYDKHHAEYLASLGVPTFACTPDKFPDLMAAALSKQDIGMWVSKNIKEK
;
A
#
# COMPACT_ATOMS: atom_id res chain seq x y z
N MET A 1 18.06 -26.14 34.56
CA MET A 1 18.27 -25.10 33.53
C MET A 1 18.86 -25.68 32.25
N GLU A 2 19.95 -26.46 32.31
CA GLU A 2 20.53 -27.14 31.12
C GLU A 2 19.52 -28.05 30.39
N THR A 3 18.76 -28.85 31.12
CA THR A 3 17.77 -29.78 30.54
C THR A 3 16.61 -29.08 29.85
N GLU A 4 16.11 -27.96 30.37
CA GLU A 4 15.02 -27.19 29.74
C GLU A 4 15.50 -26.48 28.46
N TYR A 5 16.74 -25.99 28.47
CA TYR A 5 17.35 -25.39 27.30
C TYR A 5 17.57 -26.44 26.20
N LEU A 6 18.12 -27.60 26.56
CA LEU A 6 18.30 -28.74 25.64
C LEU A 6 16.97 -29.25 25.06
N LYS A 7 15.88 -29.23 25.84
CA LYS A 7 14.52 -29.53 25.34
C LYS A 7 14.05 -28.53 24.29
N ARG A 8 14.22 -27.23 24.54
CA ARG A 8 13.84 -26.18 23.58
C ARG A 8 14.66 -26.26 22.29
N TRP A 9 15.95 -26.59 22.38
CA TRP A 9 16.79 -26.82 21.22
C TRP A 9 16.39 -28.07 20.44
N ARG A 10 16.01 -29.16 21.13
CA ARG A 10 15.45 -30.35 20.49
C ARG A 10 14.19 -30.01 19.68
N MET A 11 13.24 -29.27 20.28
CA MET A 11 12.01 -28.86 19.60
C MET A 11 12.25 -27.87 18.44
N ALA A 12 13.26 -26.99 18.55
CA ALA A 12 13.58 -26.02 17.50
C ALA A 12 14.32 -26.65 16.30
N LEU A 13 15.06 -27.74 16.51
CA LEU A 13 15.87 -28.40 15.48
C LEU A 13 15.15 -29.56 14.76
N GLY A 14 13.97 -29.98 15.24
CA GLY A 14 13.17 -31.06 14.67
C GLY A 14 13.67 -32.45 15.09
N GLY A 15 12.73 -33.33 15.45
CA GLY A 15 13.02 -34.65 16.01
C GLY A 15 13.13 -35.74 14.95
N ASN A 16 14.35 -36.02 14.44
CA ASN A 16 14.67 -37.26 13.72
C ASN A 16 16.19 -37.50 13.69
N ALA A 17 16.89 -37.14 12.61
CA ALA A 17 18.34 -37.40 12.44
C ALA A 17 19.25 -36.48 13.28
N ALA A 18 18.68 -35.51 14.01
CA ALA A 18 19.37 -34.55 14.87
C ALA A 18 19.18 -34.84 16.38
N ASP A 19 18.84 -36.08 16.75
CA ASP A 19 18.54 -36.48 18.12
C ASP A 19 19.79 -36.67 19.02
N GLY A 20 20.79 -35.81 18.85
CA GLY A 20 22.05 -35.85 19.60
C GLY A 20 21.93 -35.37 21.05
N THR A 21 20.74 -35.02 21.53
CA THR A 21 20.52 -34.41 22.86
C THR A 21 20.11 -35.40 23.95
N GLY A 22 19.66 -36.62 23.60
CA GLY A 22 19.35 -37.69 24.57
C GLY A 22 18.17 -37.43 25.53
N VAL A 23 17.37 -36.38 25.29
CA VAL A 23 16.26 -35.99 26.19
C VAL A 23 14.93 -36.52 25.68
N THR A 24 14.22 -37.32 26.47
CA THR A 24 12.85 -37.79 26.19
C THR A 24 11.81 -36.72 26.52
N LEU A 25 10.98 -36.36 25.54
CA LEU A 25 9.86 -35.43 25.70
C LEU A 25 8.66 -36.11 26.38
N THR A 26 7.92 -35.39 27.21
CA THR A 26 6.63 -35.86 27.76
C THR A 26 5.53 -35.91 26.68
N VAL A 27 4.41 -36.58 26.97
CA VAL A 27 3.29 -36.74 26.00
C VAL A 27 2.73 -35.40 25.51
N GLU A 28 2.72 -34.37 26.37
CA GLU A 28 2.31 -33.00 26.01
C GLU A 28 3.38 -32.30 25.16
N GLU A 29 4.66 -32.44 25.54
CA GLU A 29 5.80 -31.91 24.79
C GLU A 29 5.94 -32.55 23.39
N GLN A 30 5.55 -33.83 23.23
CA GLN A 30 5.49 -34.53 21.94
C GLN A 30 4.39 -33.99 21.01
N ARG A 31 3.24 -33.58 21.57
CA ARG A 31 2.17 -32.94 20.78
C ARG A 31 2.59 -31.57 20.27
N LEU A 32 3.33 -30.83 21.10
CA LEU A 32 3.90 -29.53 20.74
C LEU A 32 4.99 -29.68 19.66
N ASP A 33 5.89 -30.65 19.81
CA ASP A 33 6.93 -30.98 18.84
C ASP A 33 6.33 -31.39 17.49
N SER A 34 5.33 -32.28 17.49
CA SER A 34 4.60 -32.69 16.28
C SER A 34 3.90 -31.51 15.58
N SER A 35 3.43 -30.54 16.37
CA SER A 35 2.79 -29.33 15.85
C SER A 35 3.80 -28.37 15.23
N LEU A 36 5.01 -28.27 15.78
CA LEU A 36 6.08 -27.47 15.21
C LEU A 36 6.67 -28.15 13.96
N GLU A 37 6.88 -29.47 13.99
CA GLU A 37 7.39 -30.26 12.86
C GLU A 37 6.45 -30.17 11.65
N ALA A 38 5.13 -30.20 11.86
CA ALA A 38 4.13 -30.04 10.79
C ALA A 38 4.23 -28.70 10.05
N VAL A 39 4.75 -27.65 10.69
CA VAL A 39 4.92 -26.31 10.11
C VAL A 39 6.31 -26.16 9.49
N TYR A 40 7.34 -26.59 10.22
CA TYR A 40 8.72 -26.24 9.95
C TYR A 40 9.52 -27.33 9.20
N ASP A 41 9.08 -28.60 9.18
CA ASP A 41 9.75 -29.70 8.44
C ASP A 41 9.00 -30.12 7.15
N SER A 42 8.02 -29.31 6.72
CA SER A 42 7.23 -29.53 5.49
C SER A 42 8.04 -29.46 4.18
N ASP A 43 9.31 -29.03 4.24
CA ASP A 43 10.22 -28.94 3.08
C ASP A 43 10.95 -30.26 2.73
N ARG A 44 10.69 -31.37 3.46
CA ARG A 44 11.35 -32.66 3.18
C ARG A 44 10.37 -33.73 2.67
N ARG A 45 10.32 -33.82 1.33
CA ARG A 45 9.75 -34.86 0.46
C ARG A 45 8.27 -34.73 0.13
N GLY A 46 8.01 -34.52 -1.16
CA GLY A 46 6.69 -34.57 -1.77
C GLY A 46 5.98 -35.90 -1.50
N GLY A 47 4.79 -35.79 -0.93
CA GLY A 47 3.82 -36.86 -0.78
C GLY A 47 2.42 -36.25 -0.82
N LEU A 48 1.70 -36.49 -1.90
CA LEU A 48 0.28 -36.16 -2.03
C LEU A 48 -0.53 -37.00 -1.03
N GLY A 49 -1.09 -36.37 0.01
CA GLY A 49 -2.09 -37.02 0.85
C GLY A 49 -2.23 -36.49 2.28
N SER A 50 -3.40 -35.91 2.57
CA SER A 50 -4.02 -35.66 3.90
C SER A 50 -3.87 -34.27 4.57
N SER A 51 -4.09 -33.18 3.84
CA SER A 51 -3.95 -31.80 4.36
C SER A 51 -5.23 -31.09 4.83
N ALA A 52 -6.28 -31.78 5.29
CA ALA A 52 -7.47 -31.11 5.84
C ALA A 52 -7.68 -31.40 7.34
N PRO A 53 -7.90 -32.65 7.80
CA PRO A 53 -8.29 -32.91 9.20
C PRO A 53 -7.16 -32.75 10.23
N LYS A 54 -5.89 -32.63 9.82
CA LYS A 54 -4.75 -32.43 10.73
C LYS A 54 -4.52 -30.95 11.08
N VAL A 55 -4.88 -30.04 10.19
CA VAL A 55 -4.62 -28.61 10.34
C VAL A 55 -5.52 -28.00 11.42
N SER A 56 -6.80 -28.38 11.47
CA SER A 56 -7.75 -27.89 12.47
C SER A 56 -7.39 -28.38 13.88
N ARG A 57 -6.86 -29.61 14.01
CA ARG A 57 -6.35 -30.16 15.28
C ARG A 57 -5.06 -29.45 15.73
N TRP A 58 -4.13 -29.25 14.81
CA TRP A 58 -2.87 -28.51 15.00
C TRP A 58 -3.09 -27.08 15.53
N LEU A 59 -4.10 -26.38 15.02
CA LEU A 59 -4.43 -25.02 15.45
C LEU A 59 -5.10 -24.95 16.82
N GLY A 60 -5.87 -25.99 17.17
CA GLY A 60 -6.40 -26.17 18.52
C GLY A 60 -5.26 -26.31 19.52
N ASP A 61 -4.30 -27.19 19.21
CA ASP A 61 -3.15 -27.48 20.05
C ASP A 61 -2.24 -26.23 20.22
N ILE A 62 -1.95 -25.47 19.15
CA ILE A 62 -1.14 -24.25 19.24
C ILE A 62 -1.78 -23.16 20.12
N ARG A 63 -3.11 -23.06 20.12
CA ARG A 63 -3.83 -22.08 20.94
C ARG A 63 -3.81 -22.41 22.42
N GLU A 64 -3.70 -23.69 22.77
CA GLU A 64 -3.61 -24.15 24.15
C GLU A 64 -2.23 -23.85 24.74
N PHE A 65 -1.16 -23.99 23.94
CA PHE A 65 0.21 -23.92 24.45
C PHE A 65 0.93 -22.58 24.25
N PHE A 66 0.45 -21.68 23.37
CA PHE A 66 1.14 -20.43 23.06
C PHE A 66 0.32 -19.17 23.36
N PRO A 67 0.95 -18.08 23.87
CA PRO A 67 0.32 -16.77 23.99
C PRO A 67 -0.18 -16.26 22.63
N GLN A 68 -1.28 -15.50 22.61
CA GLN A 68 -1.91 -15.02 21.36
C GLN A 68 -0.95 -14.33 20.39
N THR A 69 0.05 -13.60 20.90
CA THR A 69 1.08 -12.94 20.09
C THR A 69 1.96 -13.92 19.32
N VAL A 70 2.28 -15.07 19.90
CA VAL A 70 3.13 -16.11 19.28
C VAL A 70 2.30 -16.94 18.30
N VAL A 71 1.05 -17.23 18.64
CA VAL A 71 0.10 -17.91 17.74
C VAL A 71 -0.04 -17.14 16.42
N GLN A 72 -0.11 -15.80 16.47
CA GLN A 72 -0.19 -14.96 15.28
C GLN A 72 1.04 -15.09 14.37
N VAL A 73 2.24 -15.16 14.95
CA VAL A 73 3.50 -15.32 14.19
C VAL A 73 3.56 -16.70 13.53
N ILE A 74 3.21 -17.75 14.28
CA ILE A 74 3.22 -19.13 13.76
C ILE A 74 2.15 -19.31 12.68
N GLN A 75 0.95 -18.76 12.87
CA GLN A 75 -0.11 -18.78 11.85
C GLN A 75 0.32 -18.03 10.58
N ARG A 76 0.98 -16.88 10.73
CA ARG A 76 1.50 -16.12 9.58
C ARG A 76 2.54 -16.93 8.79
N ASP A 77 3.45 -17.61 9.46
CA ASP A 77 4.48 -18.43 8.80
C ASP A 77 3.88 -19.70 8.17
N ALA A 78 2.91 -20.34 8.85
CA ALA A 78 2.17 -21.47 8.32
C ALA A 78 1.38 -21.12 7.05
N ILE A 79 0.70 -19.97 7.01
CA ILE A 79 -0.03 -19.50 5.82
C ILE A 79 0.93 -19.25 4.64
N LYS A 80 2.13 -18.73 4.90
CA LYS A 80 3.16 -18.52 3.86
C LYS A 80 3.69 -19.83 3.27
N ARG A 81 3.81 -20.90 4.08
CA ARG A 81 4.43 -22.17 3.66
C ARG A 81 3.44 -23.22 3.16
N LEU A 82 2.28 -23.37 3.78
CA LEU A 82 1.37 -24.51 3.57
C LEU A 82 0.49 -24.46 2.32
N HIS A 83 0.69 -23.51 1.39
CA HIS A 83 -0.10 -23.37 0.15
C HIS A 83 -1.62 -23.32 0.42
N LEU A 84 -2.16 -22.10 0.45
CA LEU A 84 -3.52 -21.73 0.89
C LEU A 84 -4.70 -22.50 0.27
N ASP A 85 -4.50 -23.30 -0.77
CA ASP A 85 -5.54 -23.98 -1.54
C ASP A 85 -6.44 -24.88 -0.67
N SER A 86 -5.86 -25.54 0.34
CA SER A 86 -6.59 -26.43 1.26
C SER A 86 -7.26 -25.69 2.43
N LEU A 87 -6.82 -24.46 2.74
CA LEU A 87 -7.29 -23.68 3.89
C LEU A 87 -8.59 -22.91 3.60
N LEU A 88 -8.87 -22.65 2.32
CA LEU A 88 -10.09 -21.95 1.86
C LEU A 88 -11.36 -22.79 1.94
N THR A 89 -11.24 -24.09 2.26
CA THR A 89 -12.38 -25.02 2.33
C THR A 89 -13.03 -25.05 3.72
N GLU A 90 -12.33 -24.64 4.79
CA GLU A 90 -12.83 -24.75 6.16
C GLU A 90 -13.45 -23.43 6.68
N LYS A 91 -14.75 -23.49 6.94
CA LYS A 91 -15.64 -22.36 7.30
C LYS A 91 -15.24 -21.63 8.59
N GLU A 92 -14.64 -22.33 9.55
CA GLU A 92 -14.30 -21.79 10.88
C GLU A 92 -12.97 -21.01 10.88
N MET A 93 -12.12 -21.25 9.87
CA MET A 93 -10.79 -20.68 9.77
C MET A 93 -10.81 -19.25 9.24
N LEU A 94 -11.58 -18.98 8.17
CA LEU A 94 -11.68 -17.63 7.59
C LEU A 94 -12.23 -16.59 8.57
N ALA A 95 -13.10 -16.99 9.50
CA ALA A 95 -13.66 -16.09 10.52
C ALA A 95 -12.65 -15.71 11.61
N THR A 96 -11.58 -16.50 11.76
CA THR A 96 -10.68 -16.48 12.92
C THR A 96 -9.27 -16.02 12.58
N VAL A 97 -8.90 -16.01 11.30
CA VAL A 97 -7.61 -15.50 10.83
C VAL A 97 -7.52 -13.99 11.04
N VAL A 98 -6.38 -13.54 11.57
CA VAL A 98 -6.12 -12.11 11.73
C VAL A 98 -6.10 -11.47 10.35
N PRO A 99 -6.90 -10.41 10.12
CA PRO A 99 -6.93 -9.71 8.84
C PRO A 99 -5.54 -9.14 8.50
N ASP A 100 -4.88 -9.74 7.52
CA ASP A 100 -3.57 -9.31 6.98
C ASP A 100 -3.74 -8.93 5.51
N VAL A 101 -3.02 -7.89 5.06
CA VAL A 101 -3.03 -7.41 3.67
C VAL A 101 -2.49 -8.48 2.73
N HIS A 102 -1.54 -9.30 3.20
CA HIS A 102 -1.05 -10.44 2.43
C HIS A 102 -2.17 -11.47 2.18
N LEU A 103 -3.02 -11.73 3.18
CA LEU A 103 -4.15 -12.64 3.00
C LEU A 103 -5.14 -12.11 1.95
N VAL A 104 -5.41 -10.79 1.96
CA VAL A 104 -6.26 -10.15 0.96
C VAL A 104 -5.66 -10.30 -0.43
N ALA A 105 -4.36 -10.01 -0.60
CA ALA A 105 -3.67 -10.17 -1.88
C ALA A 105 -3.72 -11.63 -2.39
N THR A 106 -3.56 -12.60 -1.51
CA THR A 106 -3.66 -14.02 -1.87
C THR A 106 -5.10 -14.43 -2.19
N LEU A 107 -6.09 -13.97 -1.43
CA LEU A 107 -7.52 -14.20 -1.71
C LEU A 107 -7.93 -13.60 -3.06
N MET A 108 -7.40 -12.42 -3.42
CA MET A 108 -7.60 -11.80 -4.72
C MET A 108 -6.97 -12.62 -5.85
N SER A 109 -5.74 -13.10 -5.65
CA SER A 109 -5.05 -13.96 -6.63
C SER A 109 -5.80 -15.27 -6.88
N LEU A 110 -6.48 -15.80 -5.86
CA LEU A 110 -7.28 -17.02 -5.91
C LEU A 110 -8.75 -16.77 -6.32
N GLY A 111 -9.13 -15.55 -6.70
CA GLY A 111 -10.53 -15.14 -6.92
C GLY A 111 -11.34 -15.99 -7.91
N ARG A 112 -10.69 -16.68 -8.86
CA ARG A 112 -11.34 -17.64 -9.79
C ARG A 112 -11.60 -19.02 -9.18
N ALA A 113 -10.82 -19.43 -8.19
CA ALA A 113 -10.88 -20.75 -7.56
C ALA A 113 -11.83 -20.81 -6.36
N ILE A 114 -12.28 -19.66 -5.84
CA ILE A 114 -13.19 -19.60 -4.70
C ILE A 114 -14.61 -20.01 -5.15
N PRO A 115 -15.19 -21.08 -4.58
CA PRO A 115 -16.58 -21.46 -4.84
C PRO A 115 -17.54 -20.32 -4.49
N GLU A 116 -18.60 -20.10 -5.28
CA GLU A 116 -19.58 -19.00 -5.05
C GLU A 116 -20.15 -18.97 -3.63
N LYS A 117 -20.31 -20.14 -3.00
CA LYS A 117 -20.77 -20.26 -1.60
C LYS A 117 -19.81 -19.61 -0.58
N ASN A 118 -18.52 -19.50 -0.91
CA ASN A 118 -17.49 -18.97 -0.02
C ASN A 118 -17.04 -17.55 -0.40
N LYS A 119 -17.49 -17.01 -1.55
CA LYS A 119 -17.16 -15.62 -1.95
C LYS A 119 -17.72 -14.58 -0.99
N GLU A 120 -18.94 -14.79 -0.50
CA GLU A 120 -19.56 -13.89 0.49
C GLU A 120 -18.73 -13.80 1.78
N MET A 121 -18.18 -14.94 2.23
CA MET A 121 -17.34 -15.00 3.42
C MET A 121 -15.97 -14.36 3.19
N ALA A 122 -15.35 -14.63 2.04
CA ALA A 122 -14.10 -13.96 1.65
C ALA A 122 -14.28 -12.44 1.60
N ARG A 123 -15.40 -11.96 1.04
CA ARG A 123 -15.78 -10.53 1.05
C ARG A 123 -15.92 -9.97 2.46
N GLN A 124 -16.54 -10.70 3.39
CA GLN A 124 -16.67 -10.25 4.78
C GLN A 124 -15.30 -10.11 5.46
N VAL A 125 -14.38 -11.05 5.23
CA VAL A 125 -13.02 -10.98 5.77
C VAL A 125 -12.28 -9.78 5.18
N VAL A 126 -12.31 -9.61 3.85
CA VAL A 126 -11.69 -8.47 3.16
C VAL A 126 -12.29 -7.16 3.66
N ARG A 127 -13.62 -7.05 3.79
CA ARG A 127 -14.31 -5.87 4.29
C ARG A 127 -13.84 -5.50 5.69
N LYS A 128 -13.67 -6.47 6.59
CA LYS A 128 -13.14 -6.20 7.94
C LYS A 128 -11.72 -5.64 7.90
N VAL A 129 -10.84 -6.20 7.05
CA VAL A 129 -9.47 -5.69 6.86
C VAL A 129 -9.51 -4.25 6.33
N VAL A 130 -10.32 -4.03 5.29
CA VAL A 130 -10.46 -2.74 4.62
C VAL A 130 -11.03 -1.69 5.57
N ASP A 131 -12.05 -2.02 6.36
CA ASP A 131 -12.65 -1.13 7.35
C ASP A 131 -11.64 -0.72 8.43
N ASP A 132 -10.84 -1.67 8.93
CA ASP A 132 -9.82 -1.40 9.93
C ASP A 132 -8.68 -0.52 9.36
N LEU A 133 -8.29 -0.75 8.10
CA LEU A 133 -7.33 0.09 7.39
C LEU A 133 -7.90 1.49 7.09
N LEU A 134 -9.17 1.59 6.67
CA LEU A 134 -9.86 2.86 6.46
C LEU A 134 -9.90 3.68 7.75
N ARG A 135 -10.22 3.08 8.89
CA ARG A 135 -10.21 3.79 10.18
C ARG A 135 -8.83 4.33 10.53
N LYS A 136 -7.77 3.58 10.24
CA LYS A 136 -6.38 3.99 10.52
C LYS A 136 -5.86 5.06 9.56
N LEU A 137 -6.16 4.92 8.27
CA LEU A 137 -5.53 5.71 7.19
C LEU A 137 -6.38 6.89 6.73
N SER A 138 -7.70 6.87 6.93
CA SER A 138 -8.60 7.93 6.44
C SER A 138 -8.29 9.29 7.08
N ALA A 139 -8.28 9.38 8.42
CA ALA A 139 -8.07 10.65 9.10
C ALA A 139 -6.71 11.32 8.76
N PRO A 140 -5.56 10.61 8.79
CA PRO A 140 -4.29 11.17 8.34
C PRO A 140 -4.31 11.62 6.88
N THR A 141 -4.89 10.83 5.98
CA THR A 141 -4.96 11.14 4.54
C THR A 141 -5.80 12.38 4.26
N GLN A 142 -7.00 12.44 4.84
CA GLN A 142 -7.88 13.59 4.69
C GLN A 142 -7.23 14.86 5.26
N GLN A 143 -6.58 14.77 6.43
CA GLN A 143 -5.91 15.90 7.05
C GLN A 143 -4.70 16.39 6.24
N ALA A 144 -3.87 15.47 5.75
CA ALA A 144 -2.69 15.78 4.95
C ALA A 144 -3.09 16.45 3.62
N VAL A 145 -4.03 15.86 2.89
CA VAL A 145 -4.52 16.36 1.59
C VAL A 145 -5.25 17.69 1.75
N THR A 146 -6.20 17.80 2.70
CA THR A 146 -6.92 19.04 2.95
C THR A 146 -5.97 20.15 3.43
N GLY A 147 -5.01 19.81 4.28
CA GLY A 147 -3.99 20.73 4.76
C GLY A 147 -3.09 21.24 3.63
N ALA A 148 -2.68 20.36 2.71
CA ALA A 148 -1.89 20.69 1.53
C ALA A 148 -2.62 21.66 0.58
N LEU A 149 -3.86 21.32 0.22
CA LEU A 149 -4.71 22.16 -0.63
C LEU A 149 -4.88 23.56 -0.03
N ASN A 150 -5.14 23.65 1.28
CA ASN A 150 -5.25 24.94 1.98
C ASN A 150 -3.93 25.75 2.00
N ARG A 151 -2.77 25.09 2.10
CA ARG A 151 -1.46 25.77 2.07
C ARG A 151 -1.11 26.30 0.67
N SER A 152 -1.41 25.54 -0.37
CA SER A 152 -1.17 25.96 -1.77
C SER A 152 -2.00 27.19 -2.18
N ALA A 153 -3.10 27.46 -1.48
CA ALA A 153 -3.99 28.57 -1.79
C ALA A 153 -3.54 29.93 -1.22
N ARG A 154 -2.42 30.02 -0.47
CA ARG A 154 -1.97 31.27 0.18
C ARG A 154 -1.85 32.42 -0.82
N ARG A 155 -2.61 33.50 -0.60
CA ARG A 155 -2.60 34.71 -1.45
C ARG A 155 -1.82 35.85 -0.82
N ARG A 156 -1.08 36.59 -1.65
CA ARG A 156 -0.34 37.83 -1.29
C ARG A 156 -1.19 39.11 -1.31
N ASN A 157 -2.45 39.03 -1.73
CA ASN A 157 -3.41 40.14 -1.65
C ASN A 157 -4.81 39.61 -1.25
N PRO A 158 -4.96 39.16 0.00
CA PRO A 158 -6.24 38.64 0.52
C PRO A 158 -7.24 39.77 0.83
N ARG A 159 -8.52 39.41 0.92
CA ARG A 159 -9.55 40.31 1.47
C ARG A 159 -9.35 40.47 2.98
N TYR A 160 -9.88 41.53 3.57
CA TYR A 160 -9.69 41.86 5.00
C TYR A 160 -9.98 40.68 5.94
N ASN A 161 -11.08 39.96 5.70
CA ASN A 161 -11.51 38.82 6.53
C ASN A 161 -10.66 37.56 6.34
N GLU A 162 -9.77 37.54 5.36
CA GLU A 162 -8.96 36.37 4.97
C GLU A 162 -7.48 36.55 5.38
N ILE A 163 -7.13 37.68 5.99
CA ILE A 163 -5.76 38.01 6.39
C ILE A 163 -5.33 37.10 7.56
N ASP A 164 -4.20 36.41 7.37
CA ASP A 164 -3.48 35.79 8.47
C ASP A 164 -2.69 36.89 9.18
N TRP A 165 -3.31 37.49 10.20
CA TRP A 165 -2.72 38.59 10.95
C TRP A 165 -1.40 38.22 11.61
N LYS A 166 -1.27 37.00 12.15
CA LYS A 166 -0.04 36.56 12.82
C LYS A 166 1.12 36.54 11.83
N THR A 167 0.96 35.86 10.69
CA THR A 167 2.02 35.74 9.68
C THR A 167 2.28 37.07 8.97
N THR A 168 1.24 37.87 8.74
CA THR A 168 1.35 39.22 8.17
C THR A 168 2.13 40.15 9.10
N ILE A 169 1.84 40.16 10.41
CA ILE A 169 2.60 40.97 11.38
C ILE A 169 4.06 40.53 11.41
N ILE A 170 4.34 39.23 11.56
CA ILE A 170 5.71 38.72 11.66
C ILE A 170 6.57 39.13 10.45
N LYS A 171 6.03 39.01 9.23
CA LYS A 171 6.78 39.39 8.02
C LYS A 171 6.94 40.89 7.81
N ASN A 172 6.06 41.70 8.39
CA ASN A 172 6.10 43.16 8.26
C ASN A 172 6.65 43.85 9.51
N LEU A 173 7.14 43.11 10.52
CA LEU A 173 7.80 43.67 11.71
C LEU A 173 8.95 44.62 11.36
N LYS A 174 9.65 44.37 10.24
CA LYS A 174 10.68 45.27 9.69
C LYS A 174 10.15 46.69 9.38
N ASN A 175 8.85 46.84 9.18
CA ASN A 175 8.16 48.08 8.84
C ASN A 175 7.39 48.64 10.07
N TYR A 176 7.82 48.31 11.28
CA TYR A 176 7.27 48.88 12.51
C TYR A 176 7.69 50.34 12.64
N GLN A 177 6.72 51.23 12.87
CA GLN A 177 6.97 52.64 13.13
C GLN A 177 6.79 52.95 14.63
N PRO A 178 7.89 53.19 15.38
CA PRO A 178 7.82 53.42 16.82
C PRO A 178 6.98 54.64 17.20
N GLN A 179 7.02 55.69 16.38
CA GLN A 179 6.29 56.95 16.60
C GLN A 179 4.77 56.74 16.63
N TYR A 180 4.25 55.83 15.81
CA TYR A 180 2.81 55.55 15.69
C TYR A 180 2.40 54.23 16.36
N LYS A 181 3.35 53.51 16.98
CA LYS A 181 3.16 52.16 17.54
C LYS A 181 2.44 51.19 16.59
N THR A 182 2.64 51.33 15.29
CA THR A 182 1.88 50.63 14.25
C THR A 182 2.81 49.92 13.26
N VAL A 183 2.40 48.76 12.77
CA VAL A 183 3.08 48.01 11.71
C VAL A 183 2.35 48.28 10.40
N ILE A 184 3.07 48.76 9.37
CA ILE A 184 2.50 48.94 8.02
C ILE A 184 2.65 47.64 7.24
N PRO A 185 1.56 46.96 6.86
CA PRO A 185 1.62 45.71 6.13
C PRO A 185 1.89 45.97 4.64
N GLU A 186 3.16 45.91 4.24
CA GLU A 186 3.61 45.93 2.84
C GLU A 186 3.19 44.64 2.12
N VAL A 187 3.36 43.49 2.78
CA VAL A 187 2.98 42.17 2.25
C VAL A 187 1.85 41.59 3.10
N ARG A 188 0.62 41.59 2.57
CA ARG A 188 -0.53 40.95 3.23
C ARG A 188 -0.57 39.47 2.87
N ILE A 189 -0.48 38.61 3.86
CA ILE A 189 -0.63 37.16 3.65
C ILE A 189 -2.01 36.77 4.16
N GLY A 190 -2.78 36.13 3.30
CA GLY A 190 -4.05 35.56 3.71
C GLY A 190 -4.13 34.07 3.50
N TYR A 191 -5.01 33.48 4.27
CA TYR A 191 -5.56 32.18 3.96
C TYR A 191 -6.27 32.32 2.63
N GLY A 192 -5.80 31.61 1.60
CA GLY A 192 -6.60 31.51 0.39
C GLY A 192 -7.99 31.03 0.79
N ARG A 193 -9.04 31.58 0.18
CA ARG A 193 -10.35 30.91 0.24
C ARG A 193 -10.16 29.43 -0.06
N LYS A 194 -11.08 28.62 0.48
CA LYS A 194 -11.49 27.31 -0.06
C LYS A 194 -11.91 27.47 -1.53
N CYS A 195 -11.03 27.92 -2.41
CA CYS A 195 -11.18 27.64 -3.82
C CYS A 195 -10.99 26.14 -3.89
N LYS A 196 -12.09 25.46 -4.19
CA LYS A 196 -12.12 24.12 -4.76
C LYS A 196 -11.29 24.16 -6.06
N ALA A 197 -9.97 24.33 -5.97
CA ALA A 197 -9.10 23.95 -7.04
C ALA A 197 -9.22 22.43 -7.06
N LEU A 198 -10.21 21.96 -7.82
CA LEU A 198 -10.43 20.55 -8.09
C LEU A 198 -9.14 20.06 -8.71
N LYS A 199 -8.30 19.45 -7.89
CA LYS A 199 -7.11 18.75 -8.36
C LYS A 199 -7.57 17.41 -8.91
N ASP A 200 -7.03 17.04 -10.05
CA ASP A 200 -7.30 15.75 -10.65
C ASP A 200 -6.19 14.80 -10.21
N ILE A 201 -6.56 13.67 -9.62
CA ILE A 201 -5.63 12.60 -9.26
C ILE A 201 -5.98 11.40 -10.12
N ILE A 202 -4.99 10.91 -10.87
CA ILE A 202 -5.12 9.67 -11.64
C ILE A 202 -4.21 8.66 -10.97
N LEU A 203 -4.80 7.60 -10.40
CA LEU A 203 -4.07 6.45 -9.86
C LEU A 203 -4.03 5.38 -10.96
N CYS A 204 -2.85 5.11 -11.49
CA CYS A 204 -2.63 4.10 -12.52
C CYS A 204 -1.91 2.91 -11.87
N LEU A 205 -2.60 1.78 -11.74
CA LEU A 205 -2.10 0.61 -11.00
C LEU A 205 -1.81 -0.56 -11.93
N ASP A 206 -0.63 -1.13 -11.76
CA ASP A 206 -0.22 -2.37 -12.41
C ASP A 206 -0.81 -3.58 -11.67
N GLN A 207 -1.38 -4.48 -12.46
CA GLN A 207 -2.05 -5.70 -12.03
C GLN A 207 -1.14 -6.94 -12.05
N SER A 208 0.15 -6.77 -12.35
CA SER A 208 1.11 -7.87 -12.29
C SER A 208 1.08 -8.56 -10.92
N GLY A 209 1.32 -9.87 -10.92
CA GLY A 209 1.17 -10.71 -9.71
C GLY A 209 2.08 -10.27 -8.54
N SER A 210 3.20 -9.59 -8.83
CA SER A 210 4.10 -8.98 -7.85
C SER A 210 3.48 -7.78 -7.12
N MET A 211 2.42 -7.18 -7.66
CA MET A 211 1.83 -5.91 -7.18
C MET A 211 0.63 -6.10 -6.24
N GLY A 212 0.26 -7.34 -5.90
CA GLY A 212 -1.00 -7.63 -5.17
C GLY A 212 -1.19 -6.84 -3.87
N THR A 213 -0.15 -6.66 -3.06
CA THR A 213 -0.22 -5.87 -1.82
C THR A 213 -0.36 -4.37 -2.10
N SER A 214 0.32 -3.87 -3.12
CA SER A 214 0.28 -2.46 -3.53
C SER A 214 -1.09 -2.07 -4.07
N VAL A 215 -1.71 -2.96 -4.85
CA VAL A 215 -3.09 -2.81 -5.34
C VAL A 215 -4.09 -2.61 -4.20
N VAL A 216 -3.97 -3.39 -3.12
CA VAL A 216 -4.87 -3.27 -1.95
C VAL A 216 -4.78 -1.90 -1.31
N TYR A 217 -3.55 -1.44 -1.00
CA TYR A 217 -3.36 -0.11 -0.40
C TYR A 217 -3.84 1.00 -1.33
N SER A 218 -3.48 0.94 -2.62
CA SER A 218 -3.87 1.93 -3.61
C SER A 218 -5.38 2.00 -3.81
N GLY A 219 -6.09 0.87 -3.78
CA GLY A 219 -7.56 0.85 -3.83
C GLY A 219 -8.19 1.56 -2.63
N ILE A 220 -7.71 1.28 -1.41
CA ILE A 220 -8.20 1.94 -0.18
C ILE A 220 -7.93 3.45 -0.21
N PHE A 221 -6.71 3.86 -0.57
CA PHE A 221 -6.38 5.28 -0.71
C PHE A 221 -7.20 5.95 -1.81
N GLY A 222 -7.42 5.26 -2.94
CA GLY A 222 -8.29 5.71 -4.02
C GLY A 222 -9.70 6.02 -3.51
N SER A 223 -10.31 5.10 -2.75
CA SER A 223 -11.64 5.31 -2.16
C SER A 223 -11.67 6.49 -1.17
N VAL A 224 -10.64 6.63 -0.32
CA VAL A 224 -10.54 7.77 0.60
C VAL A 224 -10.42 9.09 -0.19
N LEU A 225 -9.59 9.13 -1.24
CA LEU A 225 -9.42 10.32 -2.07
C LEU A 225 -10.69 10.64 -2.88
N ALA A 226 -11.42 9.64 -3.36
CA ALA A 226 -12.70 9.81 -4.06
C ALA A 226 -13.78 10.42 -3.15
N SER A 227 -13.71 10.17 -1.84
CA SER A 227 -14.63 10.78 -0.86
C SER A 227 -14.38 12.28 -0.62
N LEU A 228 -13.24 12.83 -1.06
CA LEU A 228 -12.87 14.22 -0.82
C LEU A 228 -13.50 15.16 -1.88
N PRO A 229 -14.36 16.11 -1.49
CA PRO A 229 -15.09 16.98 -2.44
C PRO A 229 -14.21 18.00 -3.19
N SER A 230 -12.94 18.11 -2.81
CA SER A 230 -11.96 19.02 -3.41
C SER A 230 -11.04 18.34 -4.42
N VAL A 231 -11.19 17.04 -4.64
CA VAL A 231 -10.32 16.23 -5.49
C VAL A 231 -11.20 15.37 -6.42
N SER A 232 -10.88 15.34 -7.71
CA SER A 232 -11.42 14.34 -8.63
C SER A 232 -10.41 13.20 -8.70
N THR A 233 -10.79 12.02 -8.19
CA THR A 233 -9.93 10.84 -8.22
C THR A 233 -10.42 9.91 -9.32
N ARG A 234 -9.51 9.49 -10.19
CA ARG A 234 -9.75 8.46 -11.20
C ARG A 234 -8.82 7.29 -10.93
N MET A 235 -9.32 6.09 -11.09
CA MET A 235 -8.55 4.88 -10.87
C MET A 235 -8.54 4.04 -12.13
N VAL A 236 -7.35 3.87 -12.70
CA VAL A 236 -7.09 3.12 -13.91
C VAL A 236 -6.24 1.92 -13.52
N VAL A 237 -6.70 0.72 -13.84
CA VAL A 237 -5.95 -0.51 -13.62
C VAL A 237 -5.56 -1.07 -14.98
N PHE A 238 -4.34 -1.58 -15.09
CA PHE A 238 -3.85 -2.11 -16.34
C PHE A 238 -3.07 -3.41 -16.16
N ASP A 239 -3.21 -4.26 -17.17
CA ASP A 239 -2.48 -5.49 -17.39
C ASP A 239 -2.03 -5.50 -18.87
N THR A 240 -2.55 -6.42 -19.68
CA THR A 240 -2.59 -6.38 -21.15
C THR A 240 -3.67 -5.46 -21.70
N SER A 241 -4.65 -5.10 -20.88
CA SER A 241 -5.78 -4.23 -21.17
C SER A 241 -5.85 -3.10 -20.16
N VAL A 242 -6.58 -2.03 -20.48
CA VAL A 242 -6.76 -0.89 -19.57
C VAL A 242 -8.22 -0.82 -19.18
N VAL A 243 -8.48 -0.82 -17.87
CA VAL A 243 -9.82 -0.76 -17.29
C VAL A 243 -9.90 0.45 -16.36
N ASP A 244 -10.98 1.23 -16.50
CA ASP A 244 -11.28 2.36 -15.62
C ASP A 244 -12.24 1.91 -14.53
N LEU A 245 -11.79 1.92 -13.27
CA LEU A 245 -12.55 1.52 -12.08
C LEU A 245 -12.98 2.74 -11.26
N THR A 246 -13.09 3.92 -11.89
CA THR A 246 -13.47 5.15 -11.19
C THR A 246 -14.87 5.05 -10.54
N ASP A 247 -15.80 4.32 -11.15
CA ASP A 247 -17.16 4.14 -10.61
C ASP A 247 -17.19 3.21 -9.38
N ASP A 248 -16.28 2.24 -9.33
CA ASP A 248 -16.17 1.26 -8.24
C ASP A 248 -15.43 1.80 -7.01
N LEU A 249 -14.86 3.02 -7.08
CA LEU A 249 -14.15 3.66 -5.95
C LEU A 249 -15.03 3.87 -4.70
N GLN A 250 -16.35 3.84 -4.84
CA GLN A 250 -17.30 3.96 -3.73
C GLN A 250 -17.29 2.72 -2.81
N ASP A 251 -17.07 1.52 -3.34
CA ASP A 251 -16.90 0.31 -2.55
C ASP A 251 -15.51 -0.30 -2.79
N PRO A 252 -14.53 -0.05 -1.89
CA PRO A 252 -13.18 -0.59 -2.03
C PRO A 252 -13.17 -2.13 -2.07
N VAL A 253 -14.16 -2.81 -1.50
CA VAL A 253 -14.22 -4.28 -1.56
C VAL A 253 -14.52 -4.72 -2.97
N ASP A 254 -15.56 -4.17 -3.59
CA ASP A 254 -15.94 -4.53 -4.96
C ASP A 254 -14.85 -4.15 -5.97
N LEU A 255 -14.18 -3.01 -5.76
CA LEU A 255 -13.00 -2.62 -6.53
C LEU A 255 -11.90 -3.67 -6.46
N LEU A 256 -11.57 -4.18 -5.25
CA LEU A 256 -10.54 -5.21 -5.10
C LEU A 256 -10.95 -6.53 -5.74
N PHE A 257 -12.24 -6.92 -5.69
CA PHE A 257 -12.70 -8.14 -6.38
C PHE A 257 -12.81 -7.98 -7.90
N GLY A 258 -12.98 -6.75 -8.41
CA GLY A 258 -12.96 -6.45 -9.84
C GLY A 258 -11.56 -6.54 -10.47
N VAL A 259 -10.52 -6.43 -9.65
CA VAL A 259 -9.11 -6.41 -10.07
C VAL A 259 -8.57 -7.85 -10.12
N GLN A 260 -8.56 -8.45 -11.32
CA GLN A 260 -7.97 -9.77 -11.62
C GLN A 260 -6.42 -9.81 -11.69
N LEU A 261 -5.73 -10.13 -10.59
CA LEU A 261 -4.25 -10.24 -10.58
C LEU A 261 -3.73 -11.29 -11.59
N GLY A 262 -2.88 -10.86 -12.53
CA GLY A 262 -2.23 -11.72 -13.51
C GLY A 262 -2.38 -11.27 -14.97
N GLY A 263 -1.35 -11.50 -15.78
CA GLY A 263 -1.26 -11.06 -17.17
C GLY A 263 0.14 -10.56 -17.53
N GLY A 264 0.34 -10.14 -18.77
CA GLY A 264 1.49 -9.30 -19.13
C GLY A 264 1.24 -7.84 -18.73
N THR A 265 2.26 -7.00 -18.84
CA THR A 265 2.20 -5.57 -18.47
C THR A 265 2.45 -4.71 -19.71
N ASP A 266 1.48 -3.85 -20.08
CA ASP A 266 1.62 -2.85 -21.16
C ASP A 266 1.47 -1.43 -20.59
N ILE A 267 2.59 -0.84 -20.14
CA ILE A 267 2.62 0.47 -19.48
C ILE A 267 2.36 1.57 -20.52
N ALA A 268 2.91 1.44 -21.73
CA ALA A 268 2.71 2.38 -22.83
C ALA A 268 1.22 2.62 -23.15
N ARG A 269 0.41 1.56 -23.17
CA ARG A 269 -1.04 1.65 -23.39
C ARG A 269 -1.75 2.34 -22.24
N ALA A 270 -1.41 2.01 -21.01
CA ALA A 270 -1.96 2.65 -19.82
C ALA A 270 -1.69 4.17 -19.80
N LEU A 271 -0.46 4.57 -20.13
CA LEU A 271 -0.08 5.98 -20.26
C LEU A 271 -0.84 6.68 -21.39
N THR A 272 -1.08 5.99 -22.51
CA THR A 272 -1.85 6.53 -23.64
C THR A 272 -3.30 6.80 -23.25
N TYR A 273 -3.94 5.87 -22.53
CA TYR A 273 -5.27 6.08 -21.98
C TYR A 273 -5.29 7.25 -20.99
N CYS A 274 -4.35 7.28 -20.03
CA CYS A 274 -4.24 8.38 -19.07
C CYS A 274 -4.09 9.73 -19.77
N GLN A 275 -3.26 9.81 -20.83
CA GLN A 275 -3.08 11.01 -21.62
C GLN A 275 -4.39 11.50 -22.28
N GLY A 276 -5.25 10.59 -22.73
CA GLY A 276 -6.57 10.93 -23.29
C GLY A 276 -7.57 11.41 -22.22
N VAL A 277 -7.41 10.96 -20.99
CA VAL A 277 -8.27 11.32 -19.85
C VAL A 277 -7.88 12.65 -19.20
N ILE A 278 -6.61 13.05 -19.31
CA ILE A 278 -6.12 14.30 -18.72
C ILE A 278 -6.74 15.51 -19.43
N THR A 279 -7.59 16.25 -18.72
CA THR A 279 -8.20 17.51 -19.22
C THR A 279 -7.44 18.75 -18.80
N ARG A 280 -6.80 18.72 -17.61
CA ARG A 280 -6.11 19.88 -17.00
C ARG A 280 -4.70 19.50 -16.55
N PRO A 281 -3.72 19.42 -17.46
CA PRO A 281 -2.37 18.93 -17.16
C PRO A 281 -1.73 19.58 -15.92
N GLN A 282 -1.79 20.91 -15.81
CA GLN A 282 -1.14 21.65 -14.72
C GLN A 282 -1.76 21.43 -13.33
N ASP A 283 -2.98 20.92 -13.25
CA ASP A 283 -3.70 20.63 -12.01
C ASP A 283 -3.89 19.12 -11.78
N THR A 284 -3.26 18.29 -12.63
CA THR A 284 -3.33 16.84 -12.56
C THR A 284 -2.06 16.25 -11.92
N VAL A 285 -2.27 15.33 -10.97
CA VAL A 285 -1.23 14.45 -10.43
C VAL A 285 -1.49 13.04 -10.95
N LEU A 286 -0.51 12.45 -11.63
CA LEU A 286 -0.57 11.07 -12.10
C LEU A 286 0.38 10.22 -11.24
N VAL A 287 -0.17 9.27 -10.50
CA VAL A 287 0.60 8.33 -9.68
C VAL A 287 0.56 6.98 -10.37
N LEU A 288 1.72 6.51 -10.81
CA LEU A 288 1.89 5.22 -11.45
C LEU A 288 2.49 4.23 -10.44
N VAL A 289 1.79 3.13 -10.19
CA VAL A 289 2.21 2.09 -9.24
C VAL A 289 2.54 0.84 -10.07
N THR A 290 3.83 0.61 -10.32
CA THR A 290 4.36 -0.46 -11.19
C THR A 290 5.83 -0.71 -10.87
N ASP A 291 6.31 -1.92 -11.12
CA ASP A 291 7.73 -2.30 -11.04
C ASP A 291 8.56 -1.85 -12.26
N LEU A 292 7.96 -1.13 -13.21
CA LEU A 292 8.60 -0.58 -14.43
C LEU A 292 9.13 -1.65 -15.40
N TYR A 293 8.73 -2.91 -15.24
CA TYR A 293 8.98 -3.94 -16.24
C TYR A 293 7.94 -3.85 -17.35
N GLU A 294 8.35 -3.27 -18.48
CA GLU A 294 7.51 -3.14 -19.66
C GLU A 294 7.52 -4.44 -20.47
N GLY A 295 6.34 -5.01 -20.72
CA GLY A 295 6.14 -6.15 -21.62
C GLY A 295 5.90 -5.73 -23.08
N GLY A 296 5.59 -4.45 -23.33
CA GLY A 296 5.38 -3.85 -24.65
C GLY A 296 6.59 -3.12 -25.24
N ASP A 297 6.33 -2.02 -25.97
CA ASP A 297 7.39 -1.20 -26.59
C ASP A 297 7.94 -0.15 -25.60
N ALA A 298 9.11 -0.44 -25.04
CA ALA A 298 9.82 0.46 -24.14
C ALA A 298 10.16 1.83 -24.76
N LYS A 299 10.36 1.93 -26.08
CA LYS A 299 10.62 3.23 -26.75
C LYS A 299 9.35 4.07 -26.80
N GLU A 300 8.20 3.45 -27.06
CA GLU A 300 6.92 4.14 -27.01
C GLU A 300 6.63 4.62 -25.59
N MET A 301 6.78 3.74 -24.59
CA MET A 301 6.62 4.08 -23.17
C MET A 301 7.43 5.33 -22.79
N ARG A 302 8.72 5.37 -23.13
CA ARG A 302 9.60 6.52 -22.85
C ARG A 302 9.13 7.81 -23.52
N LYS A 303 8.68 7.74 -24.77
CA LYS A 303 8.09 8.91 -25.47
C LYS A 303 6.83 9.41 -24.79
N ARG A 304 5.95 8.51 -24.32
CA ARG A 304 4.72 8.87 -23.59
C ARG A 304 5.04 9.56 -22.27
N PHE A 305 5.99 9.03 -21.51
CA PHE A 305 6.47 9.67 -20.28
C PHE A 305 6.94 11.11 -20.53
N ALA A 306 7.83 11.30 -21.50
CA ALA A 306 8.30 12.64 -21.86
C ALA A 306 7.16 13.58 -22.29
N SER A 307 6.20 13.08 -23.06
CA SER A 307 5.03 13.87 -23.51
C SER A 307 4.14 14.30 -22.35
N ILE A 308 3.87 13.41 -21.38
CA ILE A 308 3.01 13.72 -20.24
C ILE A 308 3.70 14.74 -19.32
N VAL A 309 4.99 14.55 -19.02
CA VAL A 309 5.76 15.49 -18.20
C VAL A 309 5.85 16.86 -18.89
N ALA A 310 6.11 16.89 -20.21
CA ALA A 310 6.17 18.13 -20.98
C ALA A 310 4.82 18.88 -21.01
N SER A 311 3.69 18.18 -20.87
CA SER A 311 2.36 18.81 -20.77
C SER A 311 2.14 19.55 -19.43
N GLY A 312 3.00 19.32 -18.43
CA GLY A 312 2.93 19.95 -17.11
C GLY A 312 2.19 19.13 -16.06
N VAL A 313 1.89 17.86 -16.33
CA VAL A 313 1.37 16.90 -15.34
C VAL A 313 2.45 16.58 -14.32
N GLN A 314 2.07 16.57 -13.05
CA GLN A 314 2.95 16.10 -11.99
C GLN A 314 2.88 14.58 -11.90
N MET A 315 3.90 13.92 -12.43
CA MET A 315 3.98 12.46 -12.44
C MET A 315 4.81 11.95 -11.27
N ILE A 316 4.39 10.84 -10.67
CA ILE A 316 5.10 10.14 -9.59
C ILE A 316 5.05 8.65 -9.90
N VAL A 317 6.19 7.97 -9.77
CA VAL A 317 6.25 6.52 -9.92
C VAL A 317 6.58 5.87 -8.58
N LEU A 318 5.74 4.93 -8.18
CA LEU A 318 5.87 4.17 -6.95
C LEU A 318 6.11 2.70 -7.29
N PRO A 319 7.39 2.26 -7.36
CA PRO A 319 7.70 0.84 -7.41
C PRO A 319 7.22 0.12 -6.16
N ALA A 320 6.71 -1.10 -6.34
CA ALA A 320 6.39 -1.96 -5.22
C ALA A 320 7.66 -2.34 -4.45
N LEU A 321 7.48 -2.48 -3.13
CA LEU A 321 8.44 -3.09 -2.24
C LEU A 321 8.18 -4.60 -2.26
N ASN A 322 9.17 -5.38 -2.67
CA ASN A 322 9.18 -6.80 -2.32
C ASN A 322 9.46 -6.94 -0.81
N ASP A 323 8.91 -7.98 -0.18
CA ASP A 323 8.94 -8.25 1.26
C ASP A 323 10.35 -8.26 1.89
N ASP A 324 11.41 -8.32 1.09
CA ASP A 324 12.82 -8.24 1.51
C ASP A 324 13.38 -6.80 1.61
N GLY A 325 12.55 -5.78 1.36
CA GLY A 325 12.97 -4.37 1.43
C GLY A 325 13.92 -3.93 0.30
N ALA A 326 14.33 -4.85 -0.57
CA ALA A 326 15.04 -4.55 -1.80
C ALA A 326 14.03 -4.07 -2.86
N PRO A 327 14.13 -2.82 -3.34
CA PRO A 327 13.25 -2.36 -4.39
C PRO A 327 13.56 -3.11 -5.69
N CYS A 328 12.60 -3.90 -6.17
CA CYS A 328 12.70 -4.62 -7.43
C CYS A 328 12.01 -3.78 -8.52
N TYR A 329 12.80 -3.03 -9.30
CA TYR A 329 12.32 -2.28 -10.45
C TYR A 329 13.40 -2.19 -11.53
N ASP A 330 13.00 -1.92 -12.77
CA ASP A 330 13.95 -1.70 -13.86
C ASP A 330 14.75 -0.40 -13.64
N LYS A 331 16.02 -0.54 -13.25
CA LYS A 331 16.94 0.58 -13.01
C LYS A 331 17.14 1.46 -14.24
N HIS A 332 17.13 0.91 -15.45
CA HIS A 332 17.33 1.69 -16.68
C HIS A 332 16.12 2.55 -17.01
N HIS A 333 14.91 2.10 -16.65
CA HIS A 333 13.70 2.92 -16.75
C HIS A 333 13.63 3.96 -15.64
N ALA A 334 13.99 3.60 -14.41
CA ALA A 334 14.03 4.53 -13.29
C ALA A 334 15.04 5.67 -13.50
N GLU A 335 16.25 5.38 -13.98
CA GLU A 335 17.26 6.41 -14.31
C GLU A 335 16.78 7.37 -15.40
N TYR A 336 16.08 6.84 -16.41
CA TYR A 336 15.49 7.68 -17.46
C TYR A 336 14.38 8.57 -16.92
N LEU A 337 13.50 8.04 -16.08
CA LEU A 337 12.45 8.82 -15.42
C LEU A 337 13.04 9.92 -14.54
N ALA A 338 14.12 9.62 -13.81
CA ALA A 338 14.85 10.61 -13.02
C ALA A 338 15.44 11.72 -13.91
N SER A 339 15.96 11.39 -15.11
CA SER A 339 16.43 12.40 -16.07
C SER A 339 15.32 13.33 -16.59
N LEU A 340 14.07 12.87 -16.57
CA LEU A 340 12.87 13.67 -16.89
C LEU A 340 12.34 14.46 -15.69
N GLY A 341 12.95 14.34 -14.50
CA GLY A 341 12.47 14.96 -13.28
C GLY A 341 11.28 14.24 -12.63
N VAL A 342 11.01 12.99 -13.02
CA VAL A 342 9.95 12.17 -12.41
C VAL A 342 10.52 11.43 -11.19
N PRO A 343 10.03 11.72 -9.98
CA PRO A 343 10.50 11.05 -8.78
C PRO A 343 10.02 9.58 -8.79
N THR A 344 10.97 8.66 -8.75
CA THR A 344 10.75 7.21 -8.68
C THR A 344 11.35 6.69 -7.38
N PHE A 345 10.54 6.23 -6.44
CA PHE A 345 11.02 5.76 -5.15
C PHE A 345 10.00 4.84 -4.48
N ALA A 346 10.50 3.90 -3.69
CA ALA A 346 9.66 3.04 -2.88
C ALA A 346 9.07 3.83 -1.70
N CYS A 347 7.74 3.80 -1.56
CA CYS A 347 7.03 4.44 -0.46
C CYS A 347 6.35 3.40 0.40
N THR A 348 6.57 3.43 1.72
CA THR A 348 5.74 2.65 2.63
C THR A 348 4.31 3.22 2.66
N PRO A 349 3.29 2.38 2.88
CA PRO A 349 1.89 2.83 2.91
C PRO A 349 1.62 3.99 3.88
N ASP A 350 2.29 4.02 5.03
CA ASP A 350 2.12 5.08 6.04
C ASP A 350 2.58 6.47 5.56
N LYS A 351 3.51 6.51 4.59
CA LYS A 351 4.09 7.74 4.04
C LYS A 351 3.36 8.25 2.80
N PHE A 352 2.50 7.41 2.21
CA PHE A 352 1.73 7.74 1.02
C PHE A 352 0.81 8.98 1.19
N PRO A 353 0.11 9.17 2.33
CA PRO A 353 -0.66 10.39 2.60
C PRO A 353 0.15 11.69 2.51
N ASP A 354 1.32 11.70 3.11
CA ASP A 354 2.22 12.85 3.15
C ASP A 354 2.82 13.14 1.77
N LEU A 355 3.10 12.08 1.00
CA LEU A 355 3.52 12.18 -0.39
C LEU A 355 2.44 12.88 -1.24
N MET A 356 1.19 12.41 -1.15
CA MET A 356 0.08 12.99 -1.91
C MET A 356 -0.15 14.44 -1.51
N ALA A 357 0.01 14.78 -0.23
CA ALA A 357 -0.05 16.15 0.25
C ALA A 357 1.07 17.04 -0.34
N ALA A 358 2.30 16.53 -0.42
CA ALA A 358 3.42 17.24 -1.04
C ALA A 358 3.20 17.42 -2.55
N ALA A 359 2.72 16.38 -3.23
CA ALA A 359 2.38 16.38 -4.65
C ALA A 359 1.31 17.43 -4.98
N LEU A 360 0.17 17.39 -4.28
CA LEU A 360 -0.93 18.34 -4.50
C LEU A 360 -0.54 19.79 -4.20
N SER A 361 0.44 20.00 -3.32
CA SER A 361 0.99 21.32 -3.00
C SER A 361 2.02 21.83 -4.01
N LYS A 362 2.37 21.06 -5.05
CA LYS A 362 3.50 21.29 -5.95
C LYS A 362 4.81 21.58 -5.21
N GLN A 363 5.02 20.91 -4.06
CA GLN A 363 6.32 20.93 -3.42
C GLN A 363 7.31 20.10 -4.25
N ASP A 364 8.59 20.43 -4.14
CA ASP A 364 9.64 19.62 -4.74
C ASP A 364 9.62 18.23 -4.07
N ILE A 365 9.14 17.23 -4.81
CA ILE A 365 9.01 15.86 -4.33
C ILE A 365 10.41 15.26 -4.12
N GLY A 366 11.42 15.63 -4.91
CA GLY A 366 12.79 15.16 -4.72
C GLY A 366 13.36 15.60 -3.36
N MET A 367 13.11 16.84 -2.97
CA MET A 367 13.43 17.31 -1.62
C MET A 367 12.60 16.64 -0.52
N TRP A 368 11.33 16.33 -0.78
CA TRP A 368 10.52 15.58 0.19
C TRP A 368 11.04 14.15 0.40
N VAL A 369 11.43 13.47 -0.68
CA VAL A 369 11.99 12.10 -0.66
C VAL A 369 13.27 12.08 0.16
N SER A 370 14.25 12.94 -0.14
CA SER A 370 15.52 12.99 0.62
C SER A 370 15.34 13.26 2.12
N LYS A 371 14.29 13.99 2.51
CA LYS A 371 13.99 14.31 3.90
C LYS A 371 13.25 13.17 4.64
N ASN A 372 12.39 12.43 3.95
CA ASN A 372 11.45 11.49 4.55
C ASN A 372 11.77 10.02 4.32
N ILE A 373 12.57 9.74 3.30
CA ILE A 373 13.06 8.43 2.88
C ILE A 373 14.58 8.53 2.94
N LYS A 374 15.13 8.36 4.15
CA LYS A 374 16.57 8.11 4.28
C LYS A 374 16.79 6.70 3.78
N GLU A 375 17.57 6.55 2.71
CA GLU A 375 18.23 5.28 2.41
C GLU A 375 18.94 4.82 3.68
N LYS A 376 18.62 3.61 4.12
CA LYS A 376 19.25 2.97 5.26
C LYS A 376 20.00 1.75 4.76
#